data_AF-A0A656GB20-F1
#
_entry.id   AF-A0A656GB20-F1
#
_cell.length_a   1.000
_cell.length_b   1.000
_cell.length_c   1.000
_cell.angle_alpha   90.00
_cell.angle_beta   90.00
_cell.angle_gamma   90.00
#
_symmetry.space_group_name_H-M   'P 1'
#
loop_
_entity.id
_entity.type
_entity.pdbx_description
1 polymer ?
#
loop_
_entity_poly.entity_id
_entity_poly.type
_entity_poly.pdbx_seq_one_letter_code
_entity_poly.pdbx_strand_id
1 'polypeptide(L)'
;MSFESIKQRIIKRLISEIGALDEKKLELLGHGLVELMEKRRFVHHGINKNYKFVGYTVDSFSDDSTIIVQYSTEKGYFQNVGDAEAPVFTKIEKDIKSARSHRPPTGATKIYLMSTEEESPSFRALFNRTATANDLTGTLVVLDARELAKIIYDLSIERPDAATFFRQFLPEFDEALDHYEYFGRLPAQCANHQSNEAALRKLREHFAGGESVAVLHGLSGSGKTQVAIDFVHKEAANYDNYVWLACGDWHPDTPLSAVSRKRGGRPLNVVGNFNVVKTILVVDRIDQAIDPIVFAALKPGFDKGGVVIVTSQVASPGARSHVPIPQVSRDVALRILGEDPTRPTDASG
;
A
#
# COMPACT_ATOMS: atom_id res chain seq x y z
N MET A 1 -7.59 1.23 -10.27
CA MET A 1 -6.65 2.30 -10.70
C MET A 1 -6.10 3.14 -9.54
N SER A 2 -6.88 3.67 -8.59
CA SER A 2 -6.29 4.48 -7.48
C SER A 2 -5.60 3.70 -6.35
N PHE A 3 -6.09 2.51 -5.99
CA PHE A 3 -5.33 1.64 -5.08
C PHE A 3 -3.95 1.29 -5.66
N GLU A 4 -3.88 1.24 -7.00
CA GLU A 4 -2.64 0.99 -7.72
C GLU A 4 -1.72 2.20 -7.68
N SER A 5 -2.23 3.43 -7.78
CA SER A 5 -1.42 4.65 -7.63
C SER A 5 -0.89 4.83 -6.20
N ILE A 6 -1.70 4.53 -5.18
CA ILE A 6 -1.26 4.54 -3.77
C ILE A 6 -0.20 3.45 -3.56
N LYS A 7 -0.45 2.21 -3.99
CA LYS A 7 0.52 1.11 -3.93
C LYS A 7 1.83 1.49 -4.63
N GLN A 8 1.76 2.04 -5.84
CA GLN A 8 2.93 2.51 -6.59
C GLN A 8 3.71 3.59 -5.83
N ARG A 9 3.03 4.55 -5.19
CA ARG A 9 3.68 5.59 -4.39
C ARG A 9 4.40 5.01 -3.17
N ILE A 10 3.80 4.05 -2.48
CA ILE A 10 4.40 3.37 -1.32
C ILE A 10 5.62 2.57 -1.77
N ILE A 11 5.48 1.77 -2.83
CA ILE A 11 6.59 0.99 -3.39
C ILE A 11 7.73 1.92 -3.85
N LYS A 12 7.42 3.05 -4.50
CA LYS A 12 8.45 4.01 -4.93
C LYS A 12 9.23 4.60 -3.75
N ARG A 13 8.56 4.88 -2.62
CA ARG A 13 9.22 5.33 -1.40
C ARG A 13 10.07 4.22 -0.80
N LEU A 14 9.53 3.00 -0.70
CA LEU A 14 10.28 1.82 -0.24
C LEU A 14 11.55 1.60 -1.06
N ILE A 15 11.50 1.72 -2.39
CA ILE A 15 12.70 1.61 -3.25
C ILE A 15 13.77 2.62 -2.83
N SER A 16 13.38 3.89 -2.63
CA SER A 16 14.30 4.94 -2.21
C SER A 16 14.88 4.69 -0.82
N GLU A 17 14.06 4.17 0.10
CA GLU A 17 14.47 3.89 1.48
C GLU A 17 15.40 2.67 1.56
N ILE A 18 15.11 1.62 0.80
CA ILE A 18 15.99 0.47 0.60
C ILE A 18 17.32 0.91 -0.01
N GLY A 19 17.29 1.78 -1.02
CA GLY A 19 18.48 2.37 -1.63
C GLY A 19 19.38 3.14 -0.66
N ALA A 20 18.83 3.60 0.48
CA ALA A 20 19.55 4.34 1.52
C ALA A 20 20.03 3.46 2.68
N LEU A 21 19.75 2.15 2.67
CA LEU A 21 20.22 1.24 3.71
C LEU A 21 21.75 1.08 3.64
N ASP A 22 22.37 1.08 4.82
CA ASP A 22 23.75 0.64 4.97
C ASP A 22 23.84 -0.91 4.98
N GLU A 23 25.06 -1.43 4.79
CA GLU A 23 25.35 -2.87 4.70
C GLU A 23 24.74 -3.66 5.87
N LYS A 24 24.91 -3.16 7.09
CA LYS A 24 24.42 -3.82 8.31
C LYS A 24 22.89 -3.87 8.36
N LYS A 25 22.22 -2.77 8.00
CA LYS A 25 20.76 -2.73 7.97
C LYS A 25 20.21 -3.63 6.86
N LEU A 26 20.86 -3.67 5.70
CA LEU A 26 20.48 -4.56 4.60
C LEU A 26 20.61 -6.03 5.02
N GLU A 27 21.72 -6.42 5.65
CA GLU A 27 21.92 -7.79 6.14
C GLU A 27 20.82 -8.21 7.13
N LEU A 28 20.54 -7.38 8.13
CA LEU A 28 19.52 -7.69 9.14
C LEU A 28 18.10 -7.72 8.57
N LEU A 29 17.75 -6.74 7.72
CA LEU A 29 16.45 -6.69 7.05
C LEU A 29 16.29 -7.88 6.10
N GLY A 30 17.30 -8.16 5.29
CA GLY A 30 17.32 -9.22 4.30
C GLY A 30 17.30 -10.61 4.94
N HIS A 31 17.96 -10.79 6.10
CA HIS A 31 17.90 -12.01 6.89
C HIS A 31 16.47 -12.32 7.31
N GLY A 32 15.81 -11.36 7.99
CA GLY A 32 14.42 -11.55 8.43
C GLY A 32 13.44 -11.68 7.25
N LEU A 33 13.69 -10.98 6.14
CA LEU A 33 12.90 -11.13 4.92
C LEU A 33 12.92 -12.57 4.39
N VAL A 34 14.10 -13.19 4.28
CA VAL A 34 14.23 -14.57 3.81
C VAL A 34 13.60 -15.56 4.78
N GLU A 35 13.74 -15.36 6.09
CA GLU A 35 13.05 -16.19 7.09
C GLU A 35 11.51 -16.14 6.91
N LEU A 36 10.97 -14.95 6.64
CA LEU A 36 9.54 -14.76 6.38
C LEU A 36 9.10 -15.43 5.08
N MET A 37 9.91 -15.35 4.01
CA MET A 37 9.63 -15.94 2.70
C MET A 37 9.68 -17.47 2.72
N GLU A 38 10.74 -18.04 3.31
CA GLU A 38 10.97 -19.49 3.36
C GLU A 38 10.25 -20.17 4.52
N LYS A 39 9.71 -19.39 5.47
CA LYS A 39 9.05 -19.88 6.70
C LYS A 39 9.92 -20.85 7.48
N ARG A 40 11.22 -20.55 7.54
CA ARG A 40 12.26 -21.36 8.19
C ARG A 40 13.26 -20.44 8.84
N ARG A 41 13.96 -20.98 9.84
CA ARG A 41 15.03 -20.27 10.55
C ARG A 41 16.30 -20.23 9.71
N PHE A 42 16.99 -19.09 9.78
CA PHE A 42 18.30 -18.89 9.18
C PHE A 42 19.34 -18.59 10.27
N VAL A 43 20.60 -18.86 9.93
CA VAL A 43 21.77 -18.49 10.70
C VAL A 43 22.38 -17.25 10.04
N HIS A 44 22.61 -16.21 10.84
CA HIS A 44 23.31 -14.98 10.45
C HIS A 44 24.76 -15.03 10.95
N HIS A 45 25.73 -15.18 10.05
CA HIS A 45 27.16 -15.31 10.41
C HIS A 45 28.00 -14.04 10.16
N GLY A 46 27.41 -12.99 9.59
CA GLY A 46 28.11 -11.70 9.38
C GLY A 46 28.60 -11.02 10.67
N ILE A 47 28.15 -11.46 11.85
CA ILE A 47 28.40 -10.79 13.12
C ILE A 47 28.70 -11.81 14.24
N ASN A 48 29.89 -11.75 14.85
CA ASN A 48 30.23 -12.58 16.02
C ASN A 48 29.56 -12.09 17.32
N LYS A 49 29.73 -12.83 18.42
CA LYS A 49 29.21 -12.51 19.77
C LYS A 49 29.58 -11.12 20.31
N ASN A 50 30.58 -10.45 19.72
CA ASN A 50 31.03 -9.13 20.09
C ASN A 50 30.54 -8.04 19.11
N TYR A 51 29.57 -8.36 18.27
CA TYR A 51 29.06 -7.50 17.20
C TYR A 51 30.11 -7.10 16.13
N LYS A 52 31.16 -7.93 15.92
CA LYS A 52 32.22 -7.68 14.93
C LYS A 52 32.14 -8.63 13.73
N PHE A 53 32.50 -8.13 12.55
CA PHE A 53 32.55 -8.91 11.32
C PHE A 53 33.49 -10.10 11.42
N VAL A 54 33.06 -11.24 10.85
CA VAL A 54 33.90 -12.41 10.62
C VAL A 54 34.06 -12.53 9.11
N GLY A 55 35.25 -12.28 8.59
CA GLY A 55 35.53 -12.49 7.17
C GLY A 55 35.45 -13.97 6.77
N TYR A 56 35.20 -14.23 5.48
CA TYR A 56 35.20 -15.55 4.81
C TYR A 56 33.94 -16.41 4.93
N THR A 57 32.86 -15.91 5.54
CA THR A 57 31.56 -16.60 5.61
C THR A 57 30.52 -15.92 4.72
N VAL A 58 29.60 -16.70 4.17
CA VAL A 58 28.37 -16.16 3.55
C VAL A 58 27.54 -15.45 4.62
N ASP A 59 26.74 -14.48 4.20
CA ASP A 59 26.10 -13.55 5.14
C ASP A 59 25.01 -14.26 5.97
N SER A 60 24.13 -15.01 5.28
CA SER A 60 23.11 -15.85 5.91
C SER A 60 22.92 -17.18 5.18
N PHE A 61 22.50 -18.20 5.94
CA PHE A 61 22.18 -19.52 5.39
C PHE A 61 21.13 -20.25 6.23
N SER A 62 20.38 -21.19 5.65
CA SER A 62 19.45 -22.05 6.40
C SER A 62 20.19 -23.01 7.32
N ASP A 63 19.55 -23.52 8.37
CA ASP A 63 20.18 -24.45 9.33
C ASP A 63 20.82 -25.71 8.69
N ASP A 64 20.29 -26.16 7.55
CA ASP A 64 20.80 -27.29 6.77
C ASP A 64 21.78 -26.88 5.64
N SER A 65 22.15 -25.60 5.60
CA SER A 65 23.01 -24.95 4.59
C SER A 65 22.56 -25.20 3.14
N THR A 66 21.27 -25.45 2.91
CA THR A 66 20.69 -25.63 1.57
C THR A 66 20.35 -24.31 0.89
N ILE A 67 19.98 -23.28 1.66
CA ILE A 67 19.66 -21.94 1.15
C ILE A 67 20.74 -20.98 1.63
N ILE A 68 21.33 -20.25 0.71
CA ILE A 68 22.38 -19.26 0.99
C ILE A 68 21.90 -17.88 0.55
N VAL A 69 22.24 -16.85 1.32
CA VAL A 69 21.88 -15.47 1.02
C VAL A 69 23.14 -14.61 1.08
N GLN A 70 23.30 -13.74 0.08
CA GLN A 70 24.33 -12.71 0.01
C GLN A 70 23.66 -11.35 -0.17
N TYR A 71 24.17 -10.33 0.52
CA TYR A 71 23.68 -8.97 0.49
C TYR A 71 24.75 -8.02 -0.09
N SER A 72 24.32 -6.96 -0.75
CA SER A 72 25.24 -5.94 -1.28
C SER A 72 24.62 -4.56 -1.30
N THR A 73 25.37 -3.58 -0.79
CA THR A 73 25.09 -2.14 -0.99
C THR A 73 26.06 -1.51 -2.00
N GLU A 74 26.86 -2.33 -2.70
CA GLU A 74 27.89 -1.86 -3.61
C GLU A 74 27.30 -1.17 -4.85
N LYS A 75 27.85 -0.03 -5.21
CA LYS A 75 27.43 0.67 -6.43
C LYS A 75 27.92 -0.06 -7.68
N GLY A 76 27.08 -0.12 -8.71
CA GLY A 76 27.37 -0.87 -9.93
C GLY A 76 27.27 -2.38 -9.74
N TYR A 77 26.50 -2.86 -8.76
CA TYR A 77 26.32 -4.30 -8.50
C TYR A 77 25.80 -5.05 -9.73
N PHE A 78 24.91 -4.39 -10.49
CA PHE A 78 24.32 -4.90 -11.73
C PHE A 78 25.03 -4.41 -12.99
N GLN A 79 26.23 -3.82 -12.87
CA GLN A 79 26.95 -3.28 -14.01
C GLN A 79 27.56 -4.41 -14.85
N ASN A 80 27.26 -4.40 -16.15
CA ASN A 80 27.99 -5.20 -17.13
C ASN A 80 29.33 -4.49 -17.43
N VAL A 81 30.44 -5.16 -17.16
CA VAL A 81 31.79 -4.67 -17.50
C VAL A 81 32.35 -5.33 -18.78
N GLY A 82 31.65 -6.32 -19.33
CA GLY A 82 31.95 -6.95 -20.60
C GLY A 82 31.16 -6.35 -21.76
N ASP A 83 31.35 -6.92 -22.95
CA ASP A 83 30.61 -6.51 -24.16
C ASP A 83 29.20 -7.12 -24.19
N ALA A 84 28.35 -6.64 -25.11
CA ALA A 84 26.97 -7.13 -25.23
C ALA A 84 26.86 -8.62 -25.62
N GLU A 85 27.86 -9.14 -26.33
CA GLU A 85 27.94 -10.55 -26.75
C GLU A 85 28.60 -11.45 -25.70
N ALA A 86 29.37 -10.87 -24.77
CA ALA A 86 30.06 -11.56 -23.70
C ALA A 86 29.91 -10.77 -22.39
N PRO A 87 28.69 -10.70 -21.83
CA PRO A 87 28.44 -9.90 -20.64
C PRO A 87 29.14 -10.51 -19.41
N VAL A 88 29.68 -9.64 -18.56
CA VAL A 88 30.42 -10.01 -17.34
C VAL A 88 29.89 -9.18 -16.16
N PHE A 89 29.49 -9.88 -15.10
CA PHE A 89 28.95 -9.27 -13.88
C PHE A 89 29.82 -9.69 -12.68
N THR A 90 31.01 -9.07 -12.57
CA THR A 90 32.08 -9.49 -11.65
C THR A 90 31.62 -9.70 -10.21
N LYS A 91 30.82 -8.77 -9.67
CA LYS A 91 30.38 -8.82 -8.28
C LYS A 91 29.35 -9.92 -8.04
N ILE A 92 28.38 -10.08 -8.94
CA ILE A 92 27.40 -11.18 -8.91
C ILE A 92 28.11 -12.54 -8.99
N GLU A 93 29.06 -12.70 -9.92
CA GLU A 93 29.82 -13.95 -10.07
C GLU A 93 30.65 -14.27 -8.81
N LYS A 94 31.25 -13.26 -8.19
CA LYS A 94 31.98 -13.40 -6.93
C LYS A 94 31.07 -13.89 -5.80
N ASP A 95 29.88 -13.31 -5.67
CA ASP A 95 28.94 -13.65 -4.60
C ASP A 95 28.33 -15.05 -4.81
N ILE A 96 28.04 -15.42 -6.07
CA ILE A 96 27.63 -16.79 -6.44
C ILE A 96 28.73 -17.80 -6.10
N LYS A 97 29.99 -17.49 -6.43
CA LYS A 97 31.13 -18.37 -6.13
C LYS A 97 31.29 -18.55 -4.62
N SER A 98 31.13 -17.49 -3.85
CA SER A 98 31.14 -17.54 -2.38
C SER A 98 30.01 -18.45 -1.86
N ALA A 99 28.78 -18.26 -2.34
CA ALA A 99 27.63 -19.08 -1.97
C ALA A 99 27.81 -20.57 -2.29
N ARG A 100 28.33 -20.90 -3.48
CA ARG A 100 28.61 -22.30 -3.88
C ARG A 100 29.70 -22.95 -3.02
N SER A 101 30.68 -22.17 -2.58
CA SER A 101 31.81 -22.67 -1.78
C SER A 101 31.42 -22.98 -0.33
N HIS A 102 30.24 -22.54 0.12
CA HIS A 102 29.82 -22.68 1.52
C HIS A 102 29.50 -24.13 1.93
N ARG A 103 28.95 -24.95 1.02
CA ARG A 103 28.60 -26.35 1.30
C ARG A 103 29.20 -27.34 0.29
N PRO A 104 30.49 -27.69 0.39
CA PRO A 104 31.07 -28.76 -0.40
C PRO A 104 30.55 -30.14 0.05
N PRO A 105 30.33 -31.13 -0.84
CA PRO A 105 30.42 -31.06 -2.30
C PRO A 105 29.07 -30.74 -2.98
N THR A 106 27.96 -30.78 -2.25
CA THR A 106 26.59 -30.74 -2.81
C THR A 106 26.10 -29.35 -3.22
N GLY A 107 26.74 -28.28 -2.73
CA GLY A 107 26.36 -26.90 -2.99
C GLY A 107 25.03 -26.49 -2.34
N ALA A 108 24.61 -25.26 -2.59
CA ALA A 108 23.31 -24.72 -2.20
C ALA A 108 22.23 -25.14 -3.21
N THR A 109 21.04 -25.49 -2.73
CA THR A 109 19.87 -25.76 -3.59
C THR A 109 19.12 -24.48 -3.94
N LYS A 110 19.40 -23.38 -3.23
CA LYS A 110 18.85 -22.05 -3.53
C LYS A 110 19.82 -20.96 -3.09
N ILE A 111 19.99 -19.93 -3.92
CA ILE A 111 20.87 -18.80 -3.66
C ILE A 111 20.07 -17.52 -3.83
N TYR A 112 20.04 -16.69 -2.78
CA TYR A 112 19.50 -15.35 -2.81
C TYR A 112 20.63 -14.33 -2.95
N LEU A 113 20.54 -13.46 -3.94
CA LEU A 113 21.38 -12.27 -4.05
C LEU A 113 20.47 -11.05 -3.88
N MET A 114 20.75 -10.24 -2.86
CA MET A 114 19.95 -9.05 -2.55
C MET A 114 20.80 -7.80 -2.65
N SER A 115 20.28 -6.78 -3.33
CA SER A 115 20.99 -5.51 -3.50
C SER A 115 20.10 -4.31 -3.20
N THR A 116 20.69 -3.24 -2.63
CA THR A 116 20.03 -1.93 -2.53
C THR A 116 20.01 -1.15 -3.83
N GLU A 117 20.73 -1.59 -4.87
CA GLU A 117 20.63 -1.01 -6.20
C GLU A 117 19.40 -1.51 -6.96
N GLU A 118 18.93 -0.70 -7.90
CA GLU A 118 17.96 -1.12 -8.90
C GLU A 118 18.69 -1.75 -10.09
N GLU A 119 18.11 -2.79 -10.67
CA GLU A 119 18.63 -3.39 -11.90
C GLU A 119 18.58 -2.38 -13.06
N SER A 120 19.55 -2.41 -13.96
CA SER A 120 19.37 -1.72 -15.24
C SER A 120 18.33 -2.45 -16.11
N PRO A 121 17.58 -1.75 -17.00
CA PRO A 121 16.61 -2.42 -17.87
C PRO A 121 17.19 -3.56 -18.73
N SER A 122 18.48 -3.51 -19.05
CA SER A 122 19.18 -4.53 -19.83
C SER A 122 19.76 -5.67 -18.99
N PHE A 123 19.83 -5.54 -17.65
CA PHE A 123 20.50 -6.49 -16.78
C PHE A 123 20.01 -7.92 -17.00
N ARG A 124 18.71 -8.18 -16.87
CA ARG A 124 18.15 -9.54 -17.02
C ARG A 124 18.41 -10.13 -18.40
N ALA A 125 18.27 -9.31 -19.45
CA ALA A 125 18.50 -9.76 -20.82
C ALA A 125 19.96 -10.15 -21.09
N LEU A 126 20.92 -9.46 -20.46
CA LEU A 126 22.35 -9.75 -20.58
C LEU A 126 22.77 -10.88 -19.64
N PHE A 127 22.39 -10.81 -18.36
CA PHE A 127 22.76 -11.81 -17.36
C PHE A 127 22.27 -13.21 -17.73
N ASN A 128 21.05 -13.34 -18.25
CA ASN A 128 20.52 -14.64 -18.68
C ASN A 128 21.27 -15.28 -19.87
N ARG A 129 22.17 -14.55 -20.55
CA ARG A 129 23.05 -15.11 -21.59
C ARG A 129 24.35 -15.68 -21.01
N THR A 130 24.68 -15.37 -19.77
CA THR A 130 25.89 -15.88 -19.12
C THR A 130 25.78 -17.37 -18.83
N ALA A 131 26.92 -18.07 -18.84
CA ALA A 131 26.96 -19.48 -18.44
C ALA A 131 26.47 -19.67 -16.98
N THR A 132 26.79 -18.72 -16.10
CA THR A 132 26.39 -18.72 -14.69
C THR A 132 24.88 -18.69 -14.50
N ALA A 133 24.16 -17.83 -15.24
CA ALA A 133 22.70 -17.77 -15.14
C ALA A 133 22.05 -19.05 -15.63
N ASN A 134 22.56 -19.64 -16.73
CA ASN A 134 22.05 -20.89 -17.26
C ASN A 134 22.28 -22.06 -16.28
N ASP A 135 23.47 -22.17 -15.68
CA ASP A 135 23.84 -23.20 -14.68
C ASP A 135 22.94 -23.15 -13.43
N LEU A 136 22.45 -21.96 -13.06
CA LEU A 136 21.70 -21.74 -11.82
C LEU A 136 20.21 -21.47 -12.05
N THR A 137 19.69 -21.84 -13.23
CA THR A 137 18.26 -21.69 -13.55
C THR A 137 17.40 -22.38 -12.48
N GLY A 138 16.47 -21.63 -11.87
CA GLY A 138 15.61 -22.12 -10.78
C GLY A 138 16.26 -22.24 -9.41
N THR A 139 17.59 -22.08 -9.32
CA THR A 139 18.36 -22.07 -8.05
C THR A 139 18.65 -20.65 -7.59
N LEU A 140 18.94 -19.74 -8.53
CA LEU A 140 19.31 -18.36 -8.24
C LEU A 140 18.09 -17.44 -8.21
N VAL A 141 17.93 -16.70 -7.13
CA VAL A 141 16.96 -15.63 -6.96
C VAL A 141 17.72 -14.32 -6.75
N VAL A 142 17.59 -13.40 -7.69
CA VAL A 142 18.18 -12.06 -7.61
C VAL A 142 17.07 -11.07 -7.27
N LEU A 143 17.22 -10.34 -6.18
CA LEU A 143 16.29 -9.31 -5.71
C LEU A 143 17.00 -7.96 -5.68
N ASP A 144 16.61 -7.05 -6.57
CA ASP A 144 17.02 -5.66 -6.55
C ASP A 144 16.14 -4.84 -5.59
N ALA A 145 16.42 -3.55 -5.43
CA ALA A 145 15.62 -2.69 -4.55
C ALA A 145 14.12 -2.67 -4.90
N ARG A 146 13.76 -2.88 -6.18
CA ARG A 146 12.36 -2.88 -6.64
C ARG A 146 11.65 -4.17 -6.25
N GLU A 147 12.27 -5.32 -6.44
CA GLU A 147 11.70 -6.60 -6.03
C GLU A 147 11.62 -6.72 -4.51
N LEU A 148 12.66 -6.24 -3.79
CA LEU A 148 12.63 -6.15 -2.33
C LEU A 148 11.45 -5.29 -1.84
N ALA A 149 11.27 -4.09 -2.40
CA ALA A 149 10.17 -3.20 -2.04
C ALA A 149 8.78 -3.85 -2.24
N LYS A 150 8.58 -4.56 -3.35
CA LYS A 150 7.31 -5.26 -3.63
C LYS A 150 7.03 -6.36 -2.61
N ILE A 151 8.02 -7.21 -2.34
CA ILE A 151 7.86 -8.34 -1.42
C ILE A 151 7.61 -7.83 0.01
N ILE A 152 8.38 -6.82 0.46
CA ILE A 152 8.20 -6.19 1.78
C ILE A 152 6.80 -5.61 1.91
N TYR A 153 6.34 -4.89 0.89
CA TYR A 153 4.98 -4.34 0.88
C TYR A 153 3.93 -5.45 0.97
N ASP A 154 3.96 -6.45 0.09
CA ASP A 154 2.95 -7.50 0.04
C ASP A 154 2.93 -8.31 1.35
N LEU A 155 4.10 -8.68 1.90
CA LEU A 155 4.19 -9.35 3.20
C LEU A 155 3.63 -8.49 4.35
N SER A 156 3.89 -7.18 4.35
CA SER A 156 3.41 -6.29 5.40
C SER A 156 1.89 -6.14 5.40
N ILE A 157 1.25 -6.20 4.22
CA ILE A 157 -0.20 -6.17 4.09
C ILE A 157 -0.84 -7.47 4.57
N GLU A 158 -0.20 -8.60 4.30
CA GLU A 158 -0.69 -9.92 4.68
C GLU A 158 -0.48 -10.22 6.17
N ARG A 159 0.59 -9.69 6.76
CA ARG A 159 1.11 -10.11 8.06
C ARG A 159 1.53 -8.92 8.95
N PRO A 160 0.76 -8.60 10.00
CA PRO A 160 1.08 -7.51 10.93
C PRO A 160 2.41 -7.67 11.68
N ASP A 161 2.83 -8.91 11.95
CA ASP A 161 4.13 -9.22 12.55
C ASP A 161 5.29 -8.88 11.60
N ALA A 162 5.14 -9.19 10.31
CA ALA A 162 6.10 -8.81 9.27
C ALA A 162 6.17 -7.29 9.12
N ALA A 163 5.03 -6.60 9.10
CA ALA A 163 4.98 -5.14 9.10
C ALA A 163 5.76 -4.54 10.28
N THR A 164 5.55 -5.07 11.50
CA THR A 164 6.24 -4.62 12.72
C THR A 164 7.75 -4.79 12.63
N PHE A 165 8.20 -5.88 12.01
CA PHE A 165 9.62 -6.12 11.77
C PHE A 165 10.22 -5.10 10.79
N PHE A 166 9.62 -4.92 9.61
CA PHE A 166 10.16 -4.03 8.58
C PHE A 166 10.20 -2.56 9.00
N ARG A 167 9.22 -2.11 9.80
CA ARG A 167 9.15 -0.74 10.38
C ARG A 167 10.39 -0.36 11.20
N GLN A 168 11.15 -1.33 11.71
CA GLN A 168 12.38 -1.05 12.48
C GLN A 168 13.53 -0.54 11.60
N PHE A 169 13.49 -0.84 10.31
CA PHE A 169 14.53 -0.49 9.35
C PHE A 169 14.06 0.57 8.35
N LEU A 170 12.75 0.67 8.14
CA LEU A 170 12.09 1.47 7.12
C LEU A 170 11.07 2.44 7.76
N PRO A 171 11.51 3.52 8.42
CA PRO A 171 10.63 4.49 9.08
C PRO A 171 9.65 5.24 8.15
N GLU A 172 10.04 5.59 6.92
CA GLU A 172 9.11 6.22 5.97
C GLU A 172 8.03 5.24 5.52
N PHE A 173 8.36 3.95 5.47
CA PHE A 173 7.39 2.90 5.24
C PHE A 173 6.40 2.73 6.40
N ASP A 174 6.80 2.94 7.66
CA ASP A 174 5.87 2.94 8.82
C ASP A 174 4.73 3.93 8.58
N GLU A 175 5.08 5.18 8.25
CA GLU A 175 4.10 6.22 7.95
C GLU A 175 3.24 5.87 6.74
N ALA A 176 3.86 5.33 5.68
CA ALA A 176 3.17 4.97 4.44
C ALA A 176 2.21 3.78 4.61
N LEU A 177 2.56 2.80 5.46
CA LEU A 177 1.75 1.62 5.74
C LEU A 177 0.59 1.96 6.68
N ASP A 178 0.82 2.75 7.72
CA ASP A 178 -0.25 3.29 8.57
C ASP A 178 -1.24 4.12 7.73
N HIS A 179 -0.72 4.86 6.77
CA HIS A 179 -1.54 5.53 5.77
C HIS A 179 -2.26 4.53 4.86
N TYR A 180 -1.66 3.44 4.37
CA TYR A 180 -2.35 2.47 3.50
C TYR A 180 -3.39 1.60 4.19
N GLU A 181 -3.13 1.04 5.38
CA GLU A 181 -4.14 0.27 6.10
C GLU A 181 -5.37 1.12 6.42
N TYR A 182 -5.20 2.44 6.47
CA TYR A 182 -6.21 3.40 6.87
C TYR A 182 -6.87 4.18 5.71
N PHE A 183 -6.10 4.54 4.69
CA PHE A 183 -6.48 5.24 3.46
C PHE A 183 -6.55 4.29 2.26
N GLY A 184 -6.33 3.00 2.44
CA GLY A 184 -6.20 2.01 1.37
C GLY A 184 -7.11 0.80 1.56
N ARG A 185 -7.77 0.65 2.72
CA ARG A 185 -8.90 -0.26 2.90
C ARG A 185 -10.21 0.52 2.94
N LEU A 186 -10.65 0.98 1.77
CA LEU A 186 -12.07 1.31 1.56
C LEU A 186 -12.94 0.19 2.13
N PRO A 187 -14.02 0.50 2.87
CA PRO A 187 -14.97 -0.53 3.26
C PRO A 187 -15.43 -1.29 2.02
N ALA A 188 -15.48 -2.63 2.12
CA ALA A 188 -15.87 -3.47 1.00
C ALA A 188 -17.27 -3.09 0.49
N GLN A 189 -17.43 -3.06 -0.83
CA GLN A 189 -18.77 -2.99 -1.43
C GLN A 189 -19.54 -4.27 -1.08
N CYS A 190 -20.83 -4.14 -0.79
CA CYS A 190 -21.67 -5.32 -0.56
C CYS A 190 -21.68 -6.23 -1.81
N ALA A 191 -21.72 -7.55 -1.64
CA ALA A 191 -21.59 -8.51 -2.76
C ALA A 191 -22.64 -8.33 -3.88
N ASN A 192 -23.83 -7.83 -3.55
CA ASN A 192 -24.92 -7.53 -4.49
C ASN A 192 -25.17 -6.03 -4.66
N HIS A 193 -24.15 -5.21 -4.41
CA HIS A 193 -24.28 -3.75 -4.46
C HIS A 193 -24.66 -3.27 -5.88
N GLN A 194 -25.65 -2.39 -5.94
CA GLN A 194 -26.06 -1.70 -7.16
C GLN A 194 -25.77 -0.20 -7.02
N SER A 195 -24.91 0.33 -7.89
CA SER A 195 -24.56 1.75 -7.86
C SER A 195 -25.79 2.65 -8.05
N ASN A 196 -25.95 3.62 -7.15
CA ASN A 196 -26.95 4.68 -7.30
C ASN A 196 -26.35 5.83 -8.12
N GLU A 197 -26.38 5.72 -9.45
CA GLU A 197 -25.83 6.74 -10.36
C GLU A 197 -26.48 8.12 -10.18
N ALA A 198 -27.75 8.17 -9.78
CA ALA A 198 -28.41 9.44 -9.51
C ALA A 198 -27.78 10.17 -8.30
N ALA A 199 -27.42 9.43 -7.24
CA ALA A 199 -26.74 9.98 -6.09
C ALA A 199 -25.30 10.41 -6.41
N LEU A 200 -24.57 9.60 -7.18
CA LEU A 200 -23.21 9.92 -7.63
C LEU A 200 -23.18 11.16 -8.52
N ARG A 201 -24.11 11.27 -9.47
CA ARG A 201 -24.26 12.46 -10.33
C ARG A 201 -24.51 13.71 -9.49
N LYS A 202 -25.40 13.65 -8.50
CA LYS A 202 -25.63 14.79 -7.59
C LYS A 202 -24.37 15.22 -6.84
N LEU A 203 -23.57 14.26 -6.34
CA LEU A 203 -22.30 14.60 -5.69
C LEU A 203 -21.32 15.25 -6.68
N ARG A 204 -21.22 14.74 -7.91
CA ARG A 204 -20.36 15.34 -8.95
C ARG A 204 -20.81 16.76 -9.30
N GLU A 205 -22.10 16.96 -9.51
CA GLU A 205 -22.68 18.28 -9.79
C GLU A 205 -22.45 19.26 -8.63
N HIS A 206 -22.60 18.78 -7.38
CA HIS A 206 -22.33 19.55 -6.17
C HIS A 206 -20.89 20.06 -6.13
N PHE A 207 -19.91 19.17 -6.31
CA PHE A 207 -18.49 19.56 -6.30
C PHE A 207 -18.10 20.39 -7.53
N ALA A 208 -18.65 20.08 -8.71
CA ALA A 208 -18.45 20.88 -9.92
C ALA A 208 -19.05 22.30 -9.79
N GLY A 209 -20.08 22.47 -8.96
CA GLY A 209 -20.69 23.76 -8.64
C GLY A 209 -19.84 24.66 -7.72
N GLY A 210 -18.67 24.19 -7.28
CA GLY A 210 -17.72 24.97 -6.47
C GLY A 210 -17.79 24.72 -4.96
N GLU A 211 -18.70 23.85 -4.51
CA GLU A 211 -18.75 23.41 -3.12
C GLU A 211 -17.62 22.40 -2.85
N SER A 212 -16.99 22.43 -1.67
CA SER A 212 -15.92 21.47 -1.30
C SER A 212 -16.35 20.45 -0.25
N VAL A 213 -17.51 20.65 0.38
CA VAL A 213 -18.06 19.80 1.44
C VAL A 213 -19.48 19.38 1.07
N ALA A 214 -19.74 18.08 1.06
CA ALA A 214 -21.06 17.50 0.84
C ALA A 214 -21.49 16.69 2.07
N VAL A 215 -22.54 17.14 2.74
CA VAL A 215 -23.23 16.40 3.81
C VAL A 215 -24.35 15.58 3.18
N LEU A 216 -24.05 14.33 2.86
CA LEU A 216 -25.00 13.37 2.30
C LEU A 216 -25.95 12.90 3.41
N HIS A 217 -27.23 13.24 3.29
CA HIS A 217 -28.25 12.95 4.31
C HIS A 217 -29.46 12.18 3.79
N GLY A 218 -30.15 11.49 4.71
CA GLY A 218 -31.31 10.65 4.43
C GLY A 218 -31.57 9.64 5.54
N LEU A 219 -32.68 8.91 5.44
CA LEU A 219 -33.11 7.91 6.43
C LEU A 219 -32.03 6.82 6.68
N SER A 220 -32.07 6.18 7.84
CA SER A 220 -31.26 4.98 8.08
C SER A 220 -31.52 3.93 6.99
N GLY A 221 -30.47 3.23 6.56
CA GLY A 221 -30.59 2.22 5.48
C GLY A 221 -30.71 2.78 4.06
N SER A 222 -30.73 4.11 3.85
CA SER A 222 -30.89 4.70 2.51
C SER A 222 -29.66 4.55 1.57
N GLY A 223 -28.59 3.89 2.02
CA GLY A 223 -27.39 3.65 1.20
C GLY A 223 -26.33 4.76 1.21
N LYS A 224 -26.36 5.73 2.14
CA LYS A 224 -25.40 6.85 2.20
C LYS A 224 -23.93 6.42 2.21
N THR A 225 -23.57 5.55 3.14
CA THR A 225 -22.22 4.99 3.25
C THR A 225 -21.80 4.30 1.96
N GLN A 226 -22.71 3.57 1.33
CA GLN A 226 -22.44 2.87 0.08
C GLN A 226 -22.25 3.83 -1.11
N VAL A 227 -22.99 4.94 -1.17
CA VAL A 227 -22.76 6.00 -2.15
C VAL A 227 -21.39 6.66 -1.94
N ALA A 228 -20.98 6.90 -0.68
CA ALA A 228 -19.66 7.43 -0.39
C ALA A 228 -18.54 6.46 -0.83
N ILE A 229 -18.68 5.17 -0.53
CA ILE A 229 -17.76 4.11 -1.00
C ILE A 229 -17.67 4.14 -2.54
N ASP A 230 -18.82 4.13 -3.23
CA ASP A 230 -18.87 4.16 -4.70
C ASP A 230 -18.22 5.41 -5.30
N PHE A 231 -18.46 6.57 -4.67
CA PHE A 231 -17.86 7.82 -5.10
C PHE A 231 -16.34 7.73 -5.02
N VAL A 232 -15.80 7.30 -3.87
CA VAL A 232 -14.35 7.13 -3.74
C VAL A 232 -13.85 6.15 -4.79
N HIS A 233 -14.46 4.97 -4.97
CA HIS A 233 -14.02 3.99 -5.97
C HIS A 233 -14.00 4.52 -7.41
N LYS A 234 -15.03 5.25 -7.83
CA LYS A 234 -15.16 5.75 -9.22
C LYS A 234 -14.33 6.99 -9.49
N GLU A 235 -14.21 7.87 -8.49
CA GLU A 235 -13.47 9.11 -8.63
C GLU A 235 -12.01 8.98 -8.22
N ALA A 236 -11.62 7.84 -7.64
CA ALA A 236 -10.32 7.60 -7.06
C ALA A 236 -9.13 7.99 -7.97
N ALA A 237 -9.26 7.80 -9.29
CA ALA A 237 -8.22 8.12 -10.26
C ALA A 237 -7.99 9.63 -10.45
N ASN A 238 -8.95 10.46 -10.03
CA ASN A 238 -8.90 11.92 -10.12
C ASN A 238 -8.29 12.57 -8.86
N TYR A 239 -7.88 11.76 -7.88
CA TYR A 239 -7.34 12.19 -6.59
C TYR A 239 -6.06 11.42 -6.27
N ASP A 240 -5.17 12.06 -5.51
CA ASP A 240 -3.88 11.49 -5.13
C ASP A 240 -3.95 10.68 -3.83
N ASN A 241 -5.00 10.91 -3.05
CA ASN A 241 -5.21 10.27 -1.75
C ASN A 241 -6.71 10.26 -1.37
N TYR A 242 -7.07 9.42 -0.42
CA TYR A 242 -8.34 9.55 0.29
C TYR A 242 -8.16 9.28 1.79
N VAL A 243 -9.12 9.69 2.61
CA VAL A 243 -9.14 9.49 4.05
C VAL A 243 -10.52 9.00 4.46
N TRP A 244 -10.62 7.89 5.16
CA TRP A 244 -11.91 7.39 5.68
C TRP A 244 -11.91 7.44 7.21
N LEU A 245 -12.70 8.33 7.79
CA LEU A 245 -12.99 8.37 9.23
C LEU A 245 -14.27 7.56 9.48
N ALA A 246 -14.15 6.45 10.21
CA ALA A 246 -15.33 5.64 10.55
C ALA A 246 -16.10 6.26 11.72
N CYS A 247 -17.31 5.74 11.97
CA CYS A 247 -18.14 6.17 13.07
C CYS A 247 -17.38 6.12 14.42
N GLY A 248 -17.32 7.25 15.10
CA GLY A 248 -16.69 7.37 16.41
C GLY A 248 -15.15 7.44 16.41
N ASP A 249 -14.51 7.56 15.24
CA ASP A 249 -13.08 7.90 15.15
C ASP A 249 -12.84 9.41 15.34
N TRP A 250 -13.86 10.24 15.13
CA TRP A 250 -13.76 11.69 15.21
C TRP A 250 -15.04 12.29 15.78
N HIS A 251 -14.89 13.35 16.57
CA HIS A 251 -15.98 14.19 17.08
C HIS A 251 -15.76 15.62 16.56
N PRO A 252 -16.81 16.38 16.19
CA PRO A 252 -16.65 17.74 15.67
C PRO A 252 -15.91 18.72 16.58
N ASP A 253 -15.95 18.51 17.90
CA ASP A 253 -15.19 19.31 18.88
C ASP A 253 -13.71 18.91 18.97
N THR A 254 -13.31 17.81 18.32
CA THR A 254 -11.92 17.38 18.25
C THR A 254 -11.27 17.98 16.99
N PRO A 255 -10.12 18.68 17.11
CA PRO A 255 -9.40 19.15 15.94
C PRO A 255 -9.08 18.00 14.97
N LEU A 256 -9.28 18.22 13.67
CA LEU A 256 -8.90 17.25 12.63
C LEU A 256 -7.38 16.98 12.59
N SER A 257 -6.55 17.77 13.26
CA SER A 257 -5.13 17.50 13.44
C SER A 257 -4.81 16.49 14.56
N ALA A 258 -5.80 16.15 15.39
CA ALA A 258 -5.65 15.33 16.60
C ALA A 258 -6.69 14.20 16.68
N VAL A 259 -7.11 13.66 15.53
CA VAL A 259 -8.14 12.62 15.45
C VAL A 259 -7.64 11.35 16.14
N SER A 260 -8.22 11.01 17.28
CA SER A 260 -7.85 9.82 18.07
C SER A 260 -8.78 8.66 17.73
N ARG A 261 -8.23 7.61 17.14
CA ARG A 261 -9.03 6.48 16.66
C ARG A 261 -9.22 5.42 17.72
N LYS A 262 -10.31 4.64 17.58
CA LYS A 262 -10.56 3.49 18.45
C LYS A 262 -9.64 2.30 18.17
N ARG A 263 -8.94 2.26 17.03
CA ARG A 263 -7.98 1.22 16.63
C ARG A 263 -6.69 1.86 16.13
N GLY A 264 -5.53 1.49 16.70
CA GLY A 264 -4.20 1.90 16.20
C GLY A 264 -3.40 2.89 17.05
N GLY A 265 -3.92 3.37 18.18
CA GLY A 265 -3.15 4.02 19.26
C GLY A 265 -2.50 5.39 19.00
N ARG A 266 -2.14 5.73 17.75
CA ARG A 266 -1.54 7.03 17.39
C ARG A 266 -2.61 8.00 16.85
N PRO A 267 -2.62 9.27 17.28
CA PRO A 267 -3.51 10.28 16.73
C PRO A 267 -3.18 10.56 15.26
N LEU A 268 -4.21 10.70 14.42
CA LEU A 268 -4.07 11.06 13.01
C LEU A 268 -4.16 12.57 12.81
N ASN A 269 -3.15 13.12 12.12
CA ASN A 269 -3.20 14.46 11.58
C ASN A 269 -3.91 14.47 10.20
N VAL A 270 -5.24 14.51 10.19
CA VAL A 270 -6.05 14.59 8.94
C VAL A 270 -5.73 15.87 8.17
N VAL A 271 -5.54 16.99 8.88
CA VAL A 271 -5.21 18.29 8.28
C VAL A 271 -3.92 18.20 7.47
N GLY A 272 -2.86 17.65 8.06
CA GLY A 272 -1.58 17.45 7.39
C GLY A 272 -1.72 16.57 6.14
N ASN A 273 -2.43 15.45 6.26
CA ASN A 273 -2.62 14.53 5.13
C ASN A 273 -3.45 15.12 3.99
N PHE A 274 -4.57 15.77 4.33
CA PHE A 274 -5.49 16.34 3.35
C PHE A 274 -4.88 17.54 2.61
N ASN A 275 -4.10 18.37 3.30
CA ASN A 275 -3.56 19.60 2.73
C ASN A 275 -2.33 19.37 1.85
N VAL A 276 -1.72 18.18 1.85
CA VAL A 276 -0.48 17.90 1.11
C VAL A 276 -0.74 17.63 -0.38
N VAL A 277 -1.73 16.80 -0.69
CA VAL A 277 -2.12 16.41 -2.07
C VAL A 277 -3.63 16.48 -2.27
N LYS A 278 -4.11 16.35 -3.52
CA LYS A 278 -5.55 16.38 -3.81
C LYS A 278 -6.23 15.16 -3.19
N THR A 279 -7.03 15.37 -2.15
CA THR A 279 -7.51 14.30 -1.26
C THR A 279 -9.04 14.25 -1.16
N ILE A 280 -9.63 13.05 -1.14
CA ILE A 280 -11.03 12.84 -0.72
C ILE A 280 -11.07 12.54 0.78
N LEU A 281 -11.77 13.31 1.60
CA LEU A 281 -12.04 12.95 2.99
C LEU A 281 -13.48 12.45 3.12
N VAL A 282 -13.68 11.25 3.66
CA VAL A 282 -14.97 10.73 4.05
C VAL A 282 -15.07 10.69 5.56
N VAL A 283 -16.12 11.29 6.11
CA VAL A 283 -16.50 11.19 7.51
C VAL A 283 -17.82 10.43 7.58
N ASP A 284 -17.74 9.14 7.92
CA ASP A 284 -18.90 8.25 7.86
C ASP A 284 -19.66 8.21 9.19
N ARG A 285 -20.98 8.33 9.08
CA ARG A 285 -21.98 8.21 10.14
C ARG A 285 -21.74 9.19 11.29
N ILE A 286 -21.86 10.47 10.96
CA ILE A 286 -22.04 11.49 11.98
C ILE A 286 -23.50 11.51 12.42
N ASP A 287 -23.67 11.52 13.73
CA ASP A 287 -24.91 11.46 14.50
C ASP A 287 -25.49 12.84 14.83
N GLN A 288 -24.81 13.92 14.48
CA GLN A 288 -25.26 15.30 14.66
C GLN A 288 -25.27 16.11 13.35
N ALA A 289 -25.91 17.29 13.39
CA ALA A 289 -25.76 18.28 12.34
C ALA A 289 -24.31 18.79 12.32
N ILE A 290 -23.72 18.88 11.13
CA ILE A 290 -22.38 19.44 10.94
C ILE A 290 -22.50 20.74 10.16
N ASP A 291 -21.91 21.80 10.70
CA ASP A 291 -21.60 23.01 9.94
C ASP A 291 -20.28 22.78 9.18
N PRO A 292 -20.24 23.00 7.85
CA PRO A 292 -19.00 22.90 7.06
C PRO A 292 -17.80 23.69 7.59
N ILE A 293 -18.02 24.72 8.42
CA ILE A 293 -16.93 25.51 9.02
C ILE A 293 -15.96 24.68 9.85
N VAL A 294 -16.38 23.52 10.38
CA VAL A 294 -15.48 22.58 11.10
C VAL A 294 -14.33 22.08 10.22
N PHE A 295 -14.47 22.16 8.89
CA PHE A 295 -13.45 21.78 7.92
C PHE A 295 -12.58 22.97 7.46
N ALA A 296 -12.69 24.15 8.07
CA ALA A 296 -11.95 25.35 7.63
C ALA A 296 -10.43 25.14 7.58
N ALA A 297 -9.87 24.32 8.48
CA ALA A 297 -8.44 23.97 8.49
C ALA A 297 -7.97 23.22 7.22
N LEU A 298 -8.90 22.68 6.43
CA LEU A 298 -8.63 21.94 5.20
C LEU A 298 -8.58 22.84 3.95
N LYS A 299 -8.71 24.16 4.11
CA LYS A 299 -8.71 25.13 3.01
C LYS A 299 -7.55 24.95 2.01
N PRO A 300 -6.29 24.75 2.42
CA PRO A 300 -5.19 24.52 1.48
C PRO A 300 -5.38 23.26 0.61
N GLY A 301 -6.01 22.21 1.14
CA GLY A 301 -6.36 21.00 0.38
C GLY A 301 -7.54 21.24 -0.57
N PHE A 302 -8.52 22.06 -0.18
CA PHE A 302 -9.61 22.47 -1.07
C PHE A 302 -9.10 23.25 -2.28
N ASP A 303 -8.09 24.11 -2.09
CA ASP A 303 -7.47 24.85 -3.19
C ASP A 303 -6.74 23.94 -4.20
N LYS A 304 -6.38 22.71 -3.79
CA LYS A 304 -5.83 21.66 -4.66
C LYS A 304 -6.92 20.80 -5.31
N GLY A 305 -8.19 21.08 -5.04
CA GLY A 305 -9.34 20.32 -5.52
C GLY A 305 -9.69 19.10 -4.64
N GLY A 306 -9.24 19.08 -3.38
CA GLY A 306 -9.71 18.10 -2.40
C GLY A 306 -11.18 18.32 -2.03
N VAL A 307 -11.86 17.26 -1.57
CA VAL A 307 -13.29 17.32 -1.22
C VAL A 307 -13.58 16.55 0.07
N VAL A 308 -14.64 16.95 0.78
CA VAL A 308 -15.17 16.22 1.94
C VAL A 308 -16.56 15.67 1.65
N ILE A 309 -16.77 14.39 1.97
CA ILE A 309 -18.09 13.76 2.03
C ILE A 309 -18.37 13.39 3.48
N VAL A 310 -19.49 13.86 4.01
CA VAL A 310 -19.97 13.50 5.35
C VAL A 310 -21.26 12.73 5.19
N THR A 311 -21.40 11.56 5.82
CA THR A 311 -22.69 10.86 5.85
C THR A 311 -23.38 11.10 7.19
N SER A 312 -24.63 11.58 7.16
CA SER A 312 -25.40 11.86 8.38
C SER A 312 -26.88 11.50 8.20
N GLN A 313 -27.59 11.25 9.30
CA GLN A 313 -29.06 11.20 9.29
C GLN A 313 -29.69 12.58 9.51
N VAL A 314 -28.90 13.52 10.05
CA VAL A 314 -29.35 14.86 10.41
C VAL A 314 -29.06 15.80 9.26
N ALA A 315 -30.07 16.58 8.88
CA ALA A 315 -29.97 17.60 7.85
C ALA A 315 -30.14 18.99 8.47
N SER A 316 -29.44 19.98 7.92
CA SER A 316 -29.68 21.39 8.18
C SER A 316 -30.47 21.96 6.99
N PRO A 317 -31.78 22.24 7.13
CA PRO A 317 -32.60 22.72 6.03
C PRO A 317 -32.02 24.00 5.40
N GLY A 318 -31.92 24.03 4.07
CA GLY A 318 -31.46 25.21 3.31
C GLY A 318 -29.95 25.42 3.24
N ALA A 319 -29.14 24.59 3.91
CA ALA A 319 -27.70 24.65 3.80
C ALA A 319 -27.23 24.09 2.45
N ARG A 320 -26.44 24.87 1.69
CA ARG A 320 -25.94 24.48 0.36
C ARG A 320 -25.10 23.20 0.38
N SER A 321 -24.38 22.97 1.47
CA SER A 321 -23.55 21.78 1.68
C SER A 321 -24.36 20.50 1.87
N HIS A 322 -25.67 20.55 2.15
CA HIS A 322 -26.48 19.37 2.43
C HIS A 322 -27.08 18.79 1.14
N VAL A 323 -26.67 17.56 0.83
CA VAL A 323 -27.10 16.84 -0.38
C VAL A 323 -28.06 15.72 0.03
N PRO A 324 -29.36 15.79 -0.32
CA PRO A 324 -30.29 14.72 -0.03
C PRO A 324 -30.01 13.54 -0.95
N ILE A 325 -29.89 12.34 -0.36
CA ILE A 325 -29.79 11.11 -1.15
C ILE A 325 -31.10 10.91 -1.93
N PRO A 326 -31.04 10.80 -3.27
CA PRO A 326 -32.24 10.56 -4.06
C PRO A 326 -32.77 9.16 -3.79
N GLN A 327 -34.09 8.98 -3.95
CA GLN A 327 -34.67 7.64 -3.95
C GLN A 327 -34.06 6.80 -5.08
N VAL A 328 -33.84 5.52 -4.79
CA VAL A 328 -33.40 4.56 -5.81
C VAL A 328 -34.50 4.38 -6.85
N SER A 329 -34.11 4.22 -8.12
CA SER A 329 -35.09 3.91 -9.16
C SER A 329 -35.67 2.52 -8.96
N ARG A 330 -36.88 2.28 -9.50
CA ARG A 330 -37.54 0.97 -9.47
C ARG A 330 -36.63 -0.14 -10.01
N ASP A 331 -35.97 0.11 -11.14
CA ASP A 331 -35.06 -0.86 -11.76
C ASP A 331 -33.88 -1.22 -10.86
N VAL A 332 -33.29 -0.23 -10.18
CA VAL A 332 -32.20 -0.47 -9.23
C VAL A 332 -32.72 -1.22 -8.01
N ALA A 333 -33.92 -0.90 -7.51
CA ALA A 333 -34.55 -1.63 -6.41
C ALA A 333 -34.80 -3.10 -6.77
N LEU A 334 -35.32 -3.39 -7.97
CA LEU A 334 -35.54 -4.75 -8.46
C LEU A 334 -34.20 -5.52 -8.54
N ARG A 335 -33.14 -4.91 -9.08
CA ARG A 335 -31.81 -5.56 -9.11
C ARG A 335 -31.23 -5.80 -7.72
N ILE A 336 -31.47 -4.91 -6.75
CA ILE A 336 -31.07 -5.11 -5.34
C ILE A 336 -31.77 -6.35 -4.76
N LEU A 337 -33.02 -6.59 -5.14
CA LEU A 337 -33.79 -7.78 -4.75
C LEU A 337 -33.40 -9.04 -5.53
N GLY A 338 -32.48 -8.94 -6.49
CA GLY A 338 -32.09 -10.06 -7.37
C GLY A 338 -33.07 -10.32 -8.51
N GLU A 339 -33.99 -9.39 -8.78
CA GLU A 339 -34.98 -9.49 -9.84
C GLU A 339 -34.50 -8.86 -11.16
N ASP A 340 -35.00 -9.39 -12.28
CA ASP A 340 -34.82 -8.80 -13.59
C ASP A 340 -35.80 -7.62 -13.77
N PRO A 341 -35.33 -6.37 -13.97
CA PRO A 341 -36.21 -5.22 -14.19
C PRO A 341 -37.16 -5.38 -15.39
N THR A 342 -36.81 -6.25 -16.34
CA THR A 342 -37.62 -6.54 -17.53
C THR A 342 -38.66 -7.65 -17.31
N ARG A 343 -38.56 -8.38 -16.19
CA ARG A 343 -39.49 -9.43 -15.75
C ARG A 343 -39.68 -9.38 -14.23
N PRO A 344 -40.23 -8.28 -13.68
CA PRO A 344 -40.50 -8.20 -12.26
C PRO A 344 -41.45 -9.32 -11.85
N THR A 345 -41.12 -10.04 -10.79
CA THR A 345 -42.05 -11.00 -10.20
C THR A 345 -43.16 -10.20 -9.53
N ASP A 346 -44.41 -10.39 -9.97
CA ASP A 346 -45.56 -9.77 -9.30
C ASP A 346 -45.60 -10.29 -7.85
N ALA A 347 -45.21 -9.44 -6.90
CA ALA A 347 -45.45 -9.67 -5.50
C ALA A 347 -46.96 -9.63 -5.28
N SER A 348 -47.58 -10.80 -5.26
CA SER A 348 -48.94 -10.97 -4.75
C SER A 348 -48.87 -10.82 -3.22
N GLY A 349 -49.26 -9.64 -2.74
CA GLY A 349 -49.34 -9.29 -1.31
C GLY A 349 -49.94 -7.92 -1.11
#